data_AF-A0AAN8WC86-F1
#
_entry.id   AF-A0AAN8WC86-F1
#
_cell.length_a   1.000
_cell.length_b   1.000
_cell.length_c   1.000
_cell.angle_alpha   90.00
_cell.angle_beta   90.00
_cell.angle_gamma   90.00
#
_symmetry.space_group_name_H-M   'P 1'
#
loop_
_entity.id
_entity.type
_entity.pdbx_description
1 polymer ?
#
loop_
_entity_poly.entity_id
_entity_poly.type
_entity_poly.pdbx_seq_one_letter_code
_entity_poly.pdbx_strand_id
1 'polypeptide(L)'
;MGKIEKELLGKTTEDFEDPLHMLCYVLEYMVQQIDAKKETNNNCRTKRTRNQEEEDKDYEDEAEAEAEASTRKQKKKQSRVIDNGPNPPPDLPRQFRNEIAEKYRGTQIVLVIQKQIFKSDVDRGHNRFSVPVRQVRKEFLTEEEKRKLNDEDLPVVLIQPSLESIEMNMKTWVMPKENRKASSSYMLKTKWGEVVRKNKIEEGDIVQLWAFRTERTTSTLGFALVKIRRAGKQQQEEETTGDNAHTASSSSSHPRVSQVSA
;
A
#
# COMPACT_ATOMS: atom_id res chain seq x y z
N MET A 1 34.41 8.18 -12.63
CA MET A 1 33.84 6.82 -12.67
C MET A 1 34.84 5.88 -12.03
N GLY A 2 34.57 5.50 -10.78
CA GLY A 2 35.50 4.73 -9.95
C GLY A 2 35.45 3.24 -10.29
N LYS A 3 36.57 2.54 -10.10
CA LYS A 3 36.72 1.08 -10.35
C LYS A 3 35.61 0.22 -9.71
N ILE A 4 34.91 0.73 -8.70
CA ILE A 4 33.81 0.07 -7.97
C ILE A 4 32.51 -0.01 -8.81
N GLU A 5 32.24 0.97 -9.68
CA GLU A 5 30.99 0.97 -10.49
C GLU A 5 30.96 -0.13 -11.55
N LYS A 6 32.14 -0.61 -11.98
CA LYS A 6 32.22 -1.70 -12.96
C LYS A 6 32.12 -3.10 -12.36
N GLU A 7 32.14 -3.24 -11.03
CA GLU A 7 32.08 -4.55 -10.37
C GLU A 7 30.67 -4.91 -9.84
N LEU A 8 29.71 -3.97 -9.90
CA LEU A 8 28.36 -4.11 -9.34
C LEU A 8 27.26 -4.44 -10.34
N LEU A 9 27.56 -4.57 -11.64
CA LEU A 9 26.54 -4.82 -12.68
C LEU A 9 26.64 -6.23 -13.30
N GLY A 10 27.20 -7.21 -12.59
CA GLY A 10 27.49 -8.52 -13.16
C GLY A 10 27.18 -9.75 -12.31
N LYS A 11 26.68 -9.60 -11.07
CA LYS A 11 26.47 -10.78 -10.20
C LYS A 11 25.02 -11.24 -10.25
N THR A 12 24.80 -12.41 -10.83
CA THR A 12 23.50 -13.09 -10.91
C THR A 12 23.29 -13.98 -9.68
N THR A 13 22.08 -14.51 -9.51
CA THR A 13 21.65 -15.35 -8.37
C THR A 13 22.48 -16.62 -8.13
N GLU A 14 23.42 -16.94 -9.01
CA GLU A 14 24.25 -18.15 -8.97
C GLU A 14 25.60 -17.93 -8.25
N ASP A 15 25.98 -16.67 -7.95
CA ASP A 15 27.29 -16.34 -7.36
C ASP A 15 27.32 -16.34 -5.81
N PHE A 16 26.19 -16.65 -5.16
CA PHE A 16 26.07 -16.59 -3.69
C PHE A 16 25.74 -17.97 -3.12
N GLU A 17 26.74 -18.62 -2.53
CA GLU A 17 26.61 -19.96 -1.92
C GLU A 17 25.73 -19.97 -0.65
N ASP A 18 25.41 -18.80 -0.07
CA ASP A 18 24.59 -18.68 1.15
C ASP A 18 23.43 -17.66 0.99
N PRO A 19 22.15 -18.09 1.09
CA PRO A 19 20.98 -17.21 1.10
C PRO A 19 21.00 -16.13 2.19
N LEU A 20 21.67 -16.37 3.32
CA LEU A 20 21.85 -15.38 4.38
C LEU A 20 22.82 -14.27 3.96
N HIS A 21 23.82 -14.58 3.15
CA HIS A 21 24.76 -13.59 2.60
C HIS A 21 24.05 -12.65 1.62
N MET A 22 23.13 -13.17 0.80
CA MET A 22 22.31 -12.37 -0.10
C MET A 22 21.39 -11.40 0.65
N LEU A 23 20.78 -11.86 1.75
CA LEU A 23 19.94 -11.02 2.60
C LEU A 23 20.77 -10.01 3.41
N CYS A 24 21.97 -10.38 3.85
CA CYS A 24 22.92 -9.46 4.48
C CYS A 24 23.31 -8.35 3.51
N TYR A 25 23.64 -8.69 2.26
CA TYR A 25 24.00 -7.72 1.23
C TYR A 25 22.86 -6.75 0.91
N VAL A 26 21.61 -7.24 0.84
CA VAL A 26 20.43 -6.39 0.60
C VAL A 26 20.12 -5.51 1.82
N LEU A 27 20.33 -6.01 3.04
CA LEU A 27 20.15 -5.23 4.27
C LEU A 27 21.25 -4.18 4.44
N GLU A 28 22.51 -4.51 4.16
CA GLU A 28 23.64 -3.57 4.13
C GLU A 28 23.42 -2.49 3.07
N TYR A 29 22.95 -2.86 1.88
CA TYR A 29 22.57 -1.89 0.85
C TYR A 29 21.45 -0.96 1.33
N MET A 30 20.41 -1.51 1.97
CA MET A 30 19.32 -0.70 2.52
C MET A 30 19.78 0.22 3.67
N VAL A 31 20.73 -0.23 4.50
CA VAL A 31 21.31 0.56 5.61
C VAL A 31 22.23 1.66 5.06
N GLN A 32 23.09 1.37 4.08
CA GLN A 32 23.93 2.36 3.40
C GLN A 32 23.08 3.48 2.75
N GLN A 33 21.94 3.13 2.14
CA GLN A 33 21.02 4.12 1.57
C GLN A 33 20.30 4.97 2.61
N ILE A 34 20.25 4.54 3.88
CA ILE A 34 19.71 5.29 5.01
C ILE A 34 20.79 6.21 5.61
N ASP A 35 22.04 5.75 5.71
CA ASP A 35 23.13 6.52 6.33
C ASP A 35 23.71 7.59 5.39
N ALA A 36 23.80 7.33 4.07
CA ALA A 36 24.13 8.34 3.06
C ALA A 36 23.14 9.53 3.05
N LYS A 37 21.88 9.29 3.45
CA LYS A 37 20.85 10.34 3.62
C LYS A 37 20.96 11.10 4.95
N LYS A 38 21.64 10.55 5.96
CA LYS A 38 21.90 11.23 7.24
C LYS A 38 23.18 12.06 7.18
N GLU A 39 24.23 11.57 6.51
CA GLU A 39 25.48 12.32 6.35
C GLU A 39 25.28 13.59 5.51
N THR A 40 24.47 13.53 4.46
CA THR A 40 24.08 14.73 3.68
C THR A 40 23.21 15.72 4.46
N ASN A 41 22.48 15.28 5.49
CA ASN A 41 21.64 16.13 6.33
C ASN A 41 22.41 16.74 7.51
N ASN A 42 23.41 16.03 8.03
CA ASN A 42 24.28 16.52 9.10
C ASN A 42 25.38 17.46 8.59
N ASN A 43 25.85 17.29 7.35
CA ASN A 43 26.89 18.15 6.76
C ASN A 43 26.41 19.57 6.43
N CYS A 44 25.09 19.81 6.33
CA CYS A 44 24.52 21.16 6.17
C CYS A 44 24.40 21.95 7.48
N ARG A 45 24.62 21.34 8.66
CA ARG A 45 24.44 22.02 9.96
C ARG A 45 25.74 22.54 10.59
N THR A 46 26.92 22.18 10.06
CA THR A 46 28.22 22.47 10.72
C THR A 46 29.16 23.39 9.93
N LYS A 47 28.75 23.91 8.77
CA LYS A 47 29.55 24.90 8.01
C LYS A 47 28.85 26.25 7.98
N ARG A 48 28.68 26.84 9.17
CA ARG A 48 28.18 28.21 9.33
C ARG A 48 29.05 28.96 10.33
N THR A 49 30.35 28.99 10.07
CA THR A 49 31.26 30.03 10.55
C THR A 49 32.58 29.95 9.77
N ARG A 50 33.03 31.14 9.33
CA ARG A 50 34.35 31.50 8.76
C ARG A 50 34.44 31.52 7.23
N ASN A 51 33.95 32.63 6.67
CA ASN A 51 34.43 33.21 5.40
C ASN A 51 35.72 34.00 5.66
N GLN A 52 36.64 33.98 4.70
CA GLN A 52 37.33 35.14 4.11
C GLN A 52 37.94 34.62 2.79
N GLU A 53 37.39 35.08 1.65
CA GLU A 53 38.03 35.97 0.66
C GLU A 53 38.91 35.16 -0.32
N GLU A 54 38.95 35.29 -1.65
CA GLU A 54 38.26 35.98 -2.75
C GLU A 54 38.92 35.40 -4.05
N GLU A 55 38.50 35.86 -5.24
CA GLU A 55 39.02 35.66 -6.61
C GLU A 55 38.24 34.63 -7.45
N ASP A 56 37.12 34.98 -8.10
CA ASP A 56 36.84 35.94 -9.19
C ASP A 56 37.14 35.43 -10.61
N LYS A 57 36.09 35.58 -11.45
CA LYS A 57 36.02 35.51 -12.92
C LYS A 57 35.73 34.13 -13.50
N ASP A 58 34.44 33.91 -13.76
CA ASP A 58 33.87 33.46 -15.05
C ASP A 58 32.33 33.35 -14.88
N TYR A 59 31.66 34.49 -14.71
CA TYR A 59 30.20 34.57 -14.50
C TYR A 59 29.58 35.34 -15.66
N GLU A 60 28.84 34.66 -16.53
CA GLU A 60 27.62 35.21 -17.15
C GLU A 60 26.78 34.14 -17.87
N ASP A 61 27.37 33.06 -18.42
CA ASP A 61 26.59 31.98 -19.09
C ASP A 61 26.10 30.85 -18.15
N GLU A 62 26.73 30.66 -16.98
CA GLU A 62 26.31 29.63 -16.01
C GLU A 62 25.12 30.06 -15.13
N ALA A 63 24.87 31.36 -15.00
CA ALA A 63 23.81 31.89 -14.12
C ALA A 63 22.39 31.55 -14.63
N GLU A 64 22.20 31.52 -15.96
CA GLU A 64 20.90 31.21 -16.57
C GLU A 64 20.63 29.69 -16.57
N ALA A 65 21.66 28.88 -16.81
CA ALA A 65 21.59 27.42 -16.71
C ALA A 65 21.38 26.93 -15.25
N GLU A 66 21.98 27.61 -14.27
CA GLU A 66 21.78 27.31 -12.84
C GLU A 66 20.42 27.81 -12.32
N ALA A 67 19.85 28.88 -12.86
CA ALA A 67 18.49 29.32 -12.55
C ALA A 67 17.43 28.33 -13.07
N GLU A 68 17.61 27.79 -14.28
CA GLU A 68 16.73 26.75 -14.83
C GLU A 68 16.93 25.39 -14.14
N ALA A 69 18.16 25.03 -13.77
CA ALA A 69 18.45 23.81 -13.02
C ALA A 69 17.97 23.90 -11.56
N SER A 70 18.05 25.06 -10.92
CA SER A 70 17.58 25.28 -9.55
C SER A 70 16.06 25.30 -9.44
N THR A 71 15.35 25.88 -10.43
CA THR A 71 13.88 25.79 -10.50
C THR A 71 13.41 24.35 -10.79
N ARG A 72 14.12 23.57 -11.63
CA ARG A 72 13.88 22.13 -11.80
C ARG A 72 14.17 21.31 -10.54
N LYS A 73 15.22 21.65 -9.78
CA LYS A 73 15.58 20.98 -8.51
C LYS A 73 14.64 21.36 -7.36
N GLN A 74 14.12 22.59 -7.32
CA GLN A 74 13.10 23.01 -6.35
C GLN A 74 11.76 22.31 -6.58
N LYS A 75 11.36 22.04 -7.83
CA LYS A 75 10.17 21.22 -8.13
C LYS A 75 10.27 19.76 -7.66
N LYS A 76 11.47 19.19 -7.52
CA LYS A 76 11.69 17.79 -7.11
C LYS A 76 11.76 17.58 -5.59
N LYS A 77 11.83 18.66 -4.81
CA LYS A 77 11.87 18.70 -3.33
C LYS A 77 10.50 18.94 -2.68
N GLN A 78 9.41 18.82 -3.42
CA GLN A 78 8.13 18.54 -2.75
C GLN A 78 8.28 17.15 -2.12
N SER A 79 8.25 17.08 -0.79
CA SER A 79 8.11 15.80 -0.09
C SER A 79 7.00 15.05 -0.81
N ARG A 80 7.25 13.84 -1.32
CA ARG A 80 6.14 13.01 -1.78
C ARG A 80 5.30 12.75 -0.53
N VAL A 81 4.29 13.57 -0.31
CA VAL A 81 3.33 13.40 0.77
C VAL A 81 2.76 12.00 0.53
N ILE A 82 2.98 11.10 1.49
CA ILE A 82 2.46 9.74 1.40
C ILE A 82 0.95 9.88 1.51
N ASP A 83 0.26 9.62 0.40
CA ASP A 83 -1.20 9.66 0.35
C ASP A 83 -1.72 8.32 0.89
N ASN A 84 -2.11 8.31 2.17
CA ASN A 84 -2.76 7.15 2.77
C ASN A 84 -4.25 7.07 2.42
N GLY A 85 -4.73 7.89 1.50
CA GLY A 85 -6.11 7.96 1.07
C GLY A 85 -7.00 8.83 1.96
N PRO A 86 -8.33 8.77 1.72
CA PRO A 86 -9.29 9.61 2.41
C PRO A 86 -9.22 9.46 3.94
N ASN A 87 -9.40 10.59 4.63
CA ASN A 87 -9.51 10.68 6.08
C ASN A 87 -10.80 11.44 6.44
N PRO A 88 -11.79 10.80 7.10
CA PRO A 88 -11.74 9.45 7.65
C PRO A 88 -11.70 8.35 6.56
N PRO A 89 -11.14 7.16 6.88
CA PRO A 89 -11.22 5.99 6.00
C PRO A 89 -12.67 5.65 5.63
N PRO A 90 -12.94 5.30 4.36
CA PRO A 90 -14.22 4.76 3.95
C PRO A 90 -14.54 3.48 4.72
N ASP A 91 -15.82 3.24 4.94
CA ASP A 91 -16.31 2.01 5.54
C ASP A 91 -16.05 0.78 4.66
N LEU A 92 -16.02 -0.40 5.29
CA LEU A 92 -15.90 -1.67 4.58
C LEU A 92 -17.06 -1.80 3.55
N PRO A 93 -16.78 -2.01 2.25
CA PRO A 93 -17.82 -2.09 1.24
C PRO A 93 -18.80 -3.24 1.50
N ARG A 94 -20.07 -3.04 1.10
CA ARG A 94 -21.17 -3.98 1.38
C ARG A 94 -20.87 -5.41 0.92
N GLN A 95 -20.24 -5.56 -0.26
CA GLN A 95 -19.88 -6.88 -0.79
C GLN A 95 -18.93 -7.65 0.13
N PHE A 96 -17.93 -6.99 0.72
CA PHE A 96 -17.04 -7.62 1.70
C PHE A 96 -17.75 -7.95 3.01
N ARG A 97 -18.63 -7.05 3.49
CA ARG A 97 -19.44 -7.33 4.69
C ARG A 97 -20.30 -8.58 4.50
N ASN A 98 -20.93 -8.71 3.34
CA ASN A 98 -21.74 -9.87 2.97
C ASN A 98 -20.88 -11.13 2.91
N GLU A 99 -19.74 -11.11 2.20
CA GLU A 99 -18.85 -12.28 2.10
C GLU A 99 -18.36 -12.74 3.48
N ILE A 100 -17.98 -11.81 4.36
CA ILE A 100 -17.57 -12.11 5.74
C ILE A 100 -18.73 -12.76 6.52
N ALA A 101 -19.94 -12.18 6.46
CA ALA A 101 -21.09 -12.68 7.20
C ALA A 101 -21.61 -14.02 6.66
N GLU A 102 -21.67 -14.18 5.35
CA GLU A 102 -22.30 -15.33 4.69
C GLU A 102 -21.40 -16.57 4.70
N LYS A 103 -20.12 -16.40 4.37
CA LYS A 103 -19.19 -17.52 4.23
C LYS A 103 -18.44 -17.87 5.50
N TYR A 104 -18.14 -16.87 6.32
CA TYR A 104 -17.31 -17.03 7.52
C TYR A 104 -18.04 -16.83 8.83
N ARG A 105 -19.33 -16.43 8.79
CA ARG A 105 -20.08 -15.99 9.98
C ARG A 105 -19.26 -14.99 10.78
N GLY A 106 -18.57 -14.09 10.06
CA GLY A 106 -17.51 -13.30 10.62
C GLY A 106 -18.03 -12.19 11.54
N THR A 107 -17.40 -12.04 12.68
CA THR A 107 -17.70 -11.03 13.69
C THR A 107 -16.48 -10.14 13.95
N GLN A 108 -16.61 -9.17 14.86
CA GLN A 108 -15.51 -8.29 15.31
C GLN A 108 -14.71 -7.68 14.14
N ILE A 109 -15.42 -7.11 13.17
CA ILE A 109 -14.81 -6.53 11.98
C ILE A 109 -14.15 -5.20 12.34
N VAL A 110 -12.82 -5.10 12.17
CA VAL A 110 -12.04 -3.91 12.51
C VAL A 110 -11.07 -3.53 11.39
N LEU A 111 -10.95 -2.23 11.13
CA LEU A 111 -9.93 -1.72 10.21
C LEU A 111 -8.55 -1.78 10.88
N VAL A 112 -7.64 -2.55 10.32
CA VAL A 112 -6.26 -2.70 10.81
C VAL A 112 -5.41 -1.55 10.31
N ILE A 113 -5.39 -1.31 8.99
CA ILE A 113 -4.58 -0.26 8.37
C ILE A 113 -5.22 0.21 7.06
N GLN A 114 -5.07 1.50 6.75
CA GLN A 114 -5.24 2.04 5.41
C GLN A 114 -3.91 2.67 5.01
N LYS A 115 -3.31 2.21 3.92
CA LYS A 115 -2.01 2.72 3.45
C LYS A 115 -1.90 2.69 1.93
N GLN A 116 -0.99 3.50 1.43
CA GLN A 116 -0.45 3.33 0.09
C GLN A 116 0.38 2.03 0.01
N ILE A 117 0.27 1.32 -1.10
CA ILE A 117 1.13 0.19 -1.45
C ILE A 117 2.50 0.73 -1.84
N PHE A 118 3.55 0.23 -1.19
CA PHE A 118 4.93 0.59 -1.49
C PHE A 118 5.56 -0.42 -2.45
N LYS A 119 6.65 -0.02 -3.12
CA LYS A 119 7.44 -0.91 -3.98
C LYS A 119 7.76 -2.25 -3.30
N SER A 120 8.13 -2.23 -2.02
CA SER A 120 8.45 -3.43 -1.25
C SER A 120 7.28 -4.40 -1.08
N ASP A 121 6.04 -3.90 -1.13
CA ASP A 121 4.84 -4.74 -1.02
C ASP A 121 4.55 -5.46 -2.35
N VAL A 122 4.87 -4.88 -3.50
CA VAL A 122 4.62 -5.48 -4.83
C VAL A 122 5.84 -6.14 -5.46
N ASP A 123 6.98 -6.10 -4.76
CA ASP A 123 8.21 -6.72 -5.20
C ASP A 123 8.08 -8.25 -5.25
N ARG A 124 8.38 -8.82 -6.43
CA ARG A 124 8.25 -10.27 -6.69
C ARG A 124 9.18 -11.12 -5.83
N GLY A 125 10.35 -10.60 -5.44
CA GLY A 125 11.30 -11.30 -4.59
C GLY A 125 10.86 -11.32 -3.13
N HIS A 126 10.25 -10.23 -2.65
CA HIS A 126 9.83 -10.14 -1.24
C HIS A 126 8.50 -10.86 -0.95
N ASN A 127 7.56 -10.86 -1.89
CA ASN A 127 6.28 -11.60 -1.80
C ASN A 127 5.57 -11.41 -0.43
N ARG A 128 5.47 -10.16 0.04
CA ARG A 128 4.92 -9.82 1.36
C ARG A 128 4.14 -8.51 1.38
N PHE A 129 3.08 -8.45 2.17
CA PHE A 129 2.40 -7.22 2.55
C PHE A 129 2.76 -6.86 3.99
N SER A 130 3.38 -5.70 4.19
CA SER A 130 3.80 -5.25 5.52
C SER A 130 2.77 -4.35 6.19
N VAL A 131 2.44 -4.65 7.45
CA VAL A 131 1.63 -3.85 8.35
C VAL A 131 2.51 -3.40 9.52
N PRO A 132 3.08 -2.19 9.47
CA PRO A 132 3.88 -1.68 10.57
C PRO A 132 3.04 -1.61 11.85
N VAL A 133 3.53 -2.17 12.96
CA VAL A 133 2.76 -2.23 14.23
C VAL A 133 2.34 -0.85 14.70
N ARG A 134 3.16 0.18 14.46
CA ARG A 134 2.87 1.57 14.81
C ARG A 134 1.76 2.22 13.99
N GLN A 135 1.36 1.62 12.87
CA GLN A 135 0.30 2.11 11.98
C GLN A 135 -1.01 1.32 12.13
N VAL A 136 -1.03 0.32 13.01
CA VAL A 136 -2.25 -0.43 13.33
C VAL A 136 -3.22 0.50 14.05
N ARG A 137 -4.45 0.59 13.53
CA ARG A 137 -5.48 1.49 14.03
C ARG A 137 -6.27 0.91 15.20
N LYS A 138 -6.52 -0.40 15.18
CA LYS A 138 -7.26 -1.14 16.21
C LYS A 138 -6.55 -2.46 16.49
N GLU A 139 -6.51 -2.84 17.76
CA GLU A 139 -6.00 -4.16 18.14
C GLU A 139 -6.88 -5.23 17.49
N PHE A 140 -6.23 -6.22 16.88
CA PHE A 140 -6.90 -7.28 16.13
C PHE A 140 -6.39 -8.66 16.50
N LEU A 141 -5.29 -8.77 17.25
CA LEU A 141 -4.73 -10.05 17.71
C LEU A 141 -5.09 -10.32 19.16
N THR A 142 -5.36 -11.58 19.47
CA THR A 142 -5.40 -12.03 20.85
C THR A 142 -3.97 -12.16 21.40
N GLU A 143 -3.82 -12.17 22.73
CA GLU A 143 -2.52 -12.40 23.36
C GLU A 143 -1.95 -13.78 23.04
N GLU A 144 -2.81 -14.78 22.80
CA GLU A 144 -2.37 -16.11 22.35
C GLU A 144 -1.80 -16.05 20.93
N GLU A 145 -2.46 -15.35 20.01
CA GLU A 145 -1.98 -15.18 18.63
C GLU A 145 -0.67 -14.39 18.58
N LYS A 146 -0.54 -13.35 19.40
CA LYS A 146 0.72 -12.59 19.53
C LYS A 146 1.86 -13.49 20.00
N ARG A 147 1.60 -14.39 20.95
CA ARG A 147 2.60 -15.37 21.40
C ARG A 147 2.97 -16.34 20.28
N LYS A 148 1.98 -16.94 19.61
CA LYS A 148 2.22 -17.86 18.48
C LYS A 148 3.06 -17.22 17.37
N LEU A 149 2.79 -15.96 17.03
CA LEU A 149 3.53 -15.22 16.00
C LEU A 149 5.02 -14.98 16.32
N ASN A 150 5.46 -15.20 17.55
CA ASN A 150 6.89 -15.14 17.91
C ASN A 150 7.63 -16.41 17.47
N ASP A 151 6.95 -17.55 17.49
CA ASP A 151 7.56 -18.86 17.29
C ASP A 151 7.27 -19.41 15.89
N GLU A 152 6.06 -19.19 15.39
CA GLU A 152 5.56 -19.81 14.15
C GLU A 152 4.79 -18.83 13.25
N ASP A 153 4.56 -19.27 12.02
CA ASP A 153 3.69 -18.57 11.08
C ASP A 153 2.22 -18.88 11.44
N LEU A 154 1.38 -17.85 11.54
CA LEU A 154 -0.05 -17.99 11.83
C LEU A 154 -0.84 -18.14 10.51
N PRO A 155 -1.51 -19.27 10.26
CA PRO A 155 -2.37 -19.43 9.08
C PRO A 155 -3.60 -18.53 9.19
N VAL A 156 -3.91 -17.81 8.11
CA VAL A 156 -5.05 -16.89 8.03
C VAL A 156 -5.74 -16.99 6.68
N VAL A 157 -7.03 -16.72 6.65
CA VAL A 157 -7.77 -16.52 5.41
C VAL A 157 -7.78 -15.06 5.02
N LEU A 158 -7.57 -14.76 3.74
CA LEU A 158 -7.70 -13.43 3.17
C LEU A 158 -8.78 -13.42 2.10
N ILE A 159 -9.82 -12.61 2.29
CA ILE A 159 -10.74 -12.20 1.22
C ILE A 159 -10.02 -11.11 0.42
N GLN A 160 -9.63 -11.44 -0.82
CA GLN A 160 -8.89 -10.54 -1.70
C GLN A 160 -9.81 -9.55 -2.41
N PRO A 161 -9.29 -8.50 -3.09
CA PRO A 161 -10.11 -7.49 -3.75
C PRO A 161 -11.16 -8.03 -4.72
N SER A 162 -10.92 -9.18 -5.34
CA SER A 162 -11.86 -9.89 -6.21
C SER A 162 -12.97 -10.66 -5.47
N LEU A 163 -13.12 -10.49 -4.15
CA LEU A 163 -14.04 -11.19 -3.24
C LEU A 163 -13.79 -12.70 -3.08
N GLU A 164 -12.82 -13.25 -3.79
CA GLU A 164 -12.38 -14.62 -3.55
C GLU A 164 -11.56 -14.73 -2.26
N SER A 165 -11.45 -15.93 -1.73
CA SER A 165 -10.68 -16.21 -0.51
C SER A 165 -9.42 -17.00 -0.81
N ILE A 166 -8.33 -16.66 -0.14
CA ILE A 166 -7.06 -17.38 -0.23
C ILE A 166 -6.47 -17.58 1.17
N GLU A 167 -5.96 -18.79 1.44
CA GLU A 167 -5.22 -19.08 2.67
C GLU A 167 -3.77 -18.68 2.53
N MET A 168 -3.24 -17.96 3.52
CA MET A 168 -1.85 -17.51 3.56
C MET A 168 -1.34 -17.42 5.00
N ASN A 169 -0.04 -17.13 5.14
CA ASN A 169 0.60 -17.06 6.45
C ASN A 169 0.82 -15.61 6.87
N MET A 170 0.61 -15.35 8.15
CA MET A 170 1.02 -14.12 8.81
C MET A 170 2.21 -14.39 9.73
N LYS A 171 3.20 -13.48 9.74
CA LYS A 171 4.35 -13.55 10.64
C LYS A 171 4.69 -12.17 11.20
N THR A 172 5.20 -12.12 12.43
CA THR A 172 5.84 -10.90 12.95
C THR A 172 7.28 -10.81 12.44
N TRP A 173 7.68 -9.64 11.96
CA TRP A 173 9.06 -9.28 11.70
C TRP A 173 9.53 -8.25 12.70
N VAL A 174 10.57 -8.57 13.46
CA VAL A 174 11.20 -7.64 14.40
C VAL A 174 12.53 -7.19 13.81
N MET A 175 12.67 -5.90 13.58
CA MET A 175 13.94 -5.27 13.22
C MET A 175 14.60 -4.74 14.49
N PRO A 176 15.62 -5.42 15.03
CA PRO A 176 16.41 -4.88 16.14
C PRO A 176 17.08 -3.58 15.70
N LYS A 177 17.23 -2.66 16.65
CA LYS A 177 17.93 -1.40 16.44
C LYS A 177 18.90 -1.24 17.59
N GLU A 178 20.18 -1.08 17.26
CA GLU A 178 21.28 -1.05 18.22
C GLU A 178 21.07 -0.01 19.33
N ASN A 179 20.62 1.20 18.97
CA ASN A 179 20.46 2.32 19.90
C ASN A 179 19.01 2.82 20.06
N ARG A 180 18.01 2.03 19.65
CA ARG A 180 16.59 2.41 19.71
C ARG A 180 15.68 1.21 19.97
N LYS A 181 14.45 1.48 20.42
CA LYS A 181 13.41 0.44 20.48
C LYS A 181 13.25 -0.22 19.11
N ALA A 182 13.30 -1.55 19.10
CA ALA A 182 13.08 -2.37 17.91
C ALA A 182 11.78 -1.95 17.22
N SER A 183 11.77 -2.02 15.89
CA SER A 183 10.55 -1.80 15.11
C SER A 183 10.01 -3.13 14.63
N SER A 184 8.71 -3.35 14.83
CA SER A 184 8.03 -4.56 14.40
C SER A 184 7.01 -4.28 13.29
N SER A 185 6.76 -5.28 12.47
CA SER A 185 5.69 -5.27 11.45
C SER A 185 5.06 -6.65 11.36
N TYR A 186 3.75 -6.72 11.16
CA TYR A 186 3.11 -7.96 10.73
C TYR A 186 3.25 -8.10 9.22
N MET A 187 3.49 -9.31 8.72
CA MET A 187 3.65 -9.58 7.30
C MET A 187 2.67 -10.67 6.88
N LEU A 188 1.82 -10.37 5.90
CA LEU A 188 1.15 -11.41 5.14
C LEU A 188 2.10 -11.87 4.03
N LYS A 189 2.43 -13.16 3.97
CA LYS A 189 3.45 -13.74 3.09
C LYS A 189 2.92 -14.98 2.34
N THR A 190 3.82 -15.73 1.71
CA THR A 190 3.59 -16.95 0.92
C THR A 190 2.78 -16.76 -0.36
N LYS A 191 1.50 -16.37 -0.27
CA LYS A 191 0.61 -16.21 -1.44
C LYS A 191 0.30 -14.76 -1.77
N TRP A 192 0.98 -13.80 -1.14
CA TRP A 192 0.72 -12.37 -1.36
C TRP A 192 0.92 -11.93 -2.83
N GLY A 193 1.96 -12.40 -3.51
CA GLY A 193 2.28 -12.08 -4.90
C GLY A 193 1.22 -12.59 -5.87
N GLU A 194 0.52 -13.69 -5.52
CA GLU A 194 -0.66 -14.15 -6.24
C GLU A 194 -1.79 -13.14 -6.13
N VAL A 195 -2.05 -12.64 -4.91
CA VAL A 195 -3.05 -11.59 -4.66
C VAL A 195 -2.70 -10.33 -5.45
N VAL A 196 -1.43 -9.89 -5.44
CA VAL A 196 -0.96 -8.73 -6.20
C VAL A 196 -1.25 -8.90 -7.69
N ARG A 197 -0.83 -10.02 -8.28
CA ARG A 197 -1.00 -10.30 -9.72
C ARG A 197 -2.48 -10.40 -10.11
N LYS A 198 -3.26 -11.16 -9.34
CA LYS A 198 -4.68 -11.41 -9.64
C LYS A 198 -5.52 -10.14 -9.54
N ASN A 199 -5.23 -9.31 -8.55
CA ASN A 199 -6.01 -8.10 -8.26
C ASN A 199 -5.40 -6.83 -8.87
N LYS A 200 -4.34 -6.97 -9.69
CA LYS A 200 -3.63 -5.87 -10.35
C LYS A 200 -3.26 -4.75 -9.36
N ILE A 201 -2.69 -5.14 -8.22
CA ILE A 201 -2.23 -4.21 -7.19
C ILE A 201 -0.88 -3.65 -7.63
N GLU A 202 -0.76 -2.33 -7.63
CA GLU A 202 0.42 -1.60 -8.10
C GLU A 202 0.96 -0.70 -6.98
N GLU A 203 2.25 -0.35 -7.06
CA GLU A 203 2.82 0.70 -6.21
C GLU A 203 2.00 2.00 -6.38
N GLY A 204 1.62 2.62 -5.26
CA GLY A 204 0.76 3.81 -5.29
C GLY A 204 -0.72 3.56 -5.08
N ASP A 205 -1.20 2.32 -5.25
CA ASP A 205 -2.57 1.99 -4.91
C ASP A 205 -2.84 2.20 -3.41
N ILE A 206 -4.03 2.65 -3.06
CA ILE A 206 -4.45 2.74 -1.67
C ILE A 206 -5.29 1.52 -1.33
N VAL A 207 -4.89 0.81 -0.29
CA VAL A 207 -5.60 -0.36 0.21
C VAL A 207 -5.98 -0.21 1.68
N GLN A 208 -7.04 -0.92 2.07
CA GLN A 208 -7.38 -1.19 3.45
C GLN A 208 -7.22 -2.67 3.76
N LEU A 209 -6.65 -2.97 4.92
CA LEU A 209 -6.72 -4.31 5.49
C LEU A 209 -7.67 -4.28 6.69
N TRP A 210 -8.69 -5.12 6.63
CA TRP A 210 -9.66 -5.33 7.70
C TRP A 210 -9.43 -6.70 8.31
N ALA A 211 -9.55 -6.81 9.63
CA ALA A 211 -9.56 -8.07 10.35
C ALA A 211 -10.98 -8.43 10.77
N PHE A 212 -11.27 -9.72 10.84
CA PHE A 212 -12.52 -10.26 11.39
C PHE A 212 -12.25 -11.58 12.09
N ARG A 213 -13.20 -12.01 12.93
CA ARG A 213 -13.17 -13.27 13.64
C ARG A 213 -14.14 -14.24 13.01
N THR A 214 -13.69 -15.43 12.63
CA THR A 214 -14.60 -16.47 12.14
C THR A 214 -15.29 -17.15 13.32
N GLU A 215 -16.54 -17.54 13.11
CA GLU A 215 -17.31 -18.32 14.08
C GLU A 215 -17.31 -19.79 13.66
N ARG A 216 -16.13 -20.40 13.58
CA ARG A 216 -15.98 -21.87 13.62
C ARG A 216 -15.63 -22.30 15.04
N THR A 217 -15.61 -23.62 15.30
CA THR A 217 -15.42 -24.27 16.62
C THR A 217 -14.29 -23.66 17.46
N THR A 218 -13.29 -23.03 16.82
CA THR A 218 -12.36 -22.07 17.42
C THR A 218 -12.45 -20.73 16.67
N SER A 219 -12.47 -19.61 17.42
CA SER A 219 -12.48 -18.28 16.80
C SER A 219 -11.13 -18.00 16.14
N THR A 220 -11.08 -18.05 14.81
CA THR A 220 -9.85 -17.82 14.05
C THR A 220 -9.83 -16.44 13.40
N LEU A 221 -8.63 -15.90 13.20
CA LEU A 221 -8.41 -14.63 12.54
C LEU A 221 -8.56 -14.76 11.01
N GLY A 222 -9.36 -13.89 10.42
CA GLY A 222 -9.47 -13.68 8.98
C GLY A 222 -9.24 -12.22 8.61
N PHE A 223 -8.94 -11.99 7.34
CA PHE A 223 -8.71 -10.66 6.79
C PHE A 223 -9.51 -10.40 5.52
N ALA A 224 -9.83 -9.13 5.27
CA ALA A 224 -10.34 -8.65 4.00
C ALA A 224 -9.45 -7.50 3.48
N LEU A 225 -8.98 -7.62 2.24
CA LEU A 225 -8.20 -6.59 1.57
C LEU A 225 -9.08 -5.84 0.57
N VAL A 226 -9.26 -4.55 0.79
CA VAL A 226 -10.04 -3.67 -0.08
C VAL A 226 -9.10 -2.74 -0.82
N LYS A 227 -9.25 -2.66 -2.15
CA LYS A 227 -8.56 -1.67 -2.98
C LYS A 227 -9.48 -0.45 -3.17
N ILE A 228 -9.11 0.72 -2.66
CA ILE A 228 -9.97 1.92 -2.69
C ILE A 228 -9.80 2.69 -4.00
N ARG A 229 -8.56 3.04 -4.36
CA ARG A 229 -8.25 3.89 -5.52
C ARG A 229 -6.97 3.46 -6.20
N ARG A 230 -6.90 3.75 -7.50
CA ARG A 230 -5.67 3.71 -8.29
C ARG A 230 -5.03 5.08 -8.27
N ALA A 231 -3.73 5.16 -8.05
CA ALA A 231 -3.01 6.43 -8.16
C ALA A 231 -3.29 7.05 -9.56
N GLY A 232 -3.90 8.25 -9.59
CA GLY A 232 -4.06 9.05 -10.80
C GLY A 232 -5.39 8.97 -11.57
N LYS A 233 -6.48 8.37 -11.05
CA LYS A 233 -7.82 8.51 -11.68
C LYS A 233 -8.87 9.02 -10.68
N GLN A 234 -9.40 10.21 -10.95
CA GLN A 234 -10.66 10.69 -10.40
C GLN A 234 -11.79 9.86 -11.03
N GLN A 235 -12.63 9.22 -10.22
CA GLN A 235 -13.83 8.52 -10.72
C GLN A 235 -14.94 9.56 -10.93
N GLN A 236 -15.47 9.65 -12.15
CA GLN A 236 -16.84 10.11 -12.38
C GLN A 236 -17.76 8.99 -11.90
N GLU A 237 -18.57 9.29 -10.89
CA GLU A 237 -19.79 8.55 -10.60
C GLU A 237 -20.79 8.88 -11.72
N GLU A 238 -21.18 7.88 -12.50
CA GLU A 238 -22.32 7.96 -13.40
C GLU A 238 -23.36 6.95 -12.91
N GLU A 239 -24.16 7.42 -11.96
CA GLU A 239 -25.44 6.82 -11.60
C GLU A 239 -26.48 7.94 -11.75
N THR A 240 -27.06 8.07 -12.95
CA THR A 240 -28.46 8.50 -13.09
C THR A 240 -29.06 7.83 -14.31
N THR A 241 -29.66 6.67 -14.06
CA THR A 241 -30.82 6.21 -14.83
C THR A 241 -31.93 7.25 -14.65
N GLY A 242 -32.38 7.81 -15.76
CA GLY A 242 -33.48 8.76 -15.83
C GLY A 242 -34.13 8.72 -17.21
N ASP A 243 -34.57 7.53 -17.62
CA ASP A 243 -35.45 7.39 -18.79
C ASP A 243 -36.76 8.09 -18.50
N ASN A 244 -37.03 9.19 -19.22
CA ASN A 244 -38.37 9.72 -19.30
C ASN A 244 -38.68 10.22 -20.72
N ALA A 245 -39.79 9.68 -21.24
CA ALA A 245 -40.58 10.08 -22.39
C ALA A 245 -39.96 9.96 -23.79
N HIS A 246 -40.46 9.00 -24.57
CA HIS A 246 -41.23 9.29 -25.78
C HIS A 246 -41.84 7.97 -26.31
N THR A 247 -43.12 7.73 -26.01
CA THR A 247 -43.92 6.73 -26.75
C THR A 247 -45.08 7.46 -27.41
N ALA A 248 -44.97 7.55 -28.73
CA ALA A 248 -45.98 8.10 -29.61
C ALA A 248 -47.16 7.14 -29.75
N SER A 249 -48.34 7.76 -29.69
CA SER A 249 -49.64 7.38 -30.25
C SER A 249 -49.71 6.15 -31.17
N SER A 250 -50.58 5.21 -30.81
CA SER A 250 -51.24 4.31 -31.75
C SER A 250 -52.76 4.32 -31.52
N SER A 251 -53.46 4.58 -32.62
CA SER A 251 -54.90 4.72 -32.79
C SER A 251 -55.61 3.39 -33.07
N SER A 252 -56.95 3.42 -32.99
CA SER A 252 -57.95 2.37 -33.29
C SER A 252 -58.31 1.48 -32.07
N SER A 253 -59.55 1.09 -31.79
CA SER A 253 -60.85 1.30 -32.42
C SER A 253 -61.93 0.64 -31.53
N HIS A 254 -63.17 1.19 -31.55
CA HIS A 254 -64.48 0.52 -31.37
C HIS A 254 -65.23 0.56 -30.01
N PRO A 255 -66.58 0.48 -30.02
CA PRO A 255 -67.49 1.42 -29.35
C PRO A 255 -68.20 0.85 -28.10
N ARG A 256 -68.86 1.71 -27.31
CA ARG A 256 -69.90 1.28 -26.38
C ARG A 256 -71.02 2.31 -26.22
N VAL A 257 -72.23 1.81 -26.51
CA VAL A 257 -73.54 2.45 -26.39
C VAL A 257 -74.09 2.27 -24.97
N SER A 258 -74.83 3.29 -24.51
CA SER A 258 -75.85 3.33 -23.45
C SER A 258 -75.44 3.08 -21.99
N GLN A 259 -75.68 4.08 -21.13
CA GLN A 259 -76.77 3.99 -20.15
C GLN A 259 -77.23 5.36 -19.62
N VAL A 260 -78.52 5.37 -19.30
CA VAL A 260 -79.43 6.42 -18.85
C VAL A 260 -79.25 6.66 -17.34
N SER A 261 -79.49 7.88 -16.84
CA SER A 261 -80.20 8.12 -15.55
C SER A 261 -80.44 9.62 -15.31
N ALA A 262 -81.69 9.90 -14.90
CA ALA A 262 -82.29 11.11 -14.32
C ALA A 262 -82.48 12.33 -15.23
#